data_AF-A0A939V8Q3-F1
#
_entry.id   AF-A0A939V8Q3-F1
#
_cell.length_a   1.000
_cell.length_b   1.000
_cell.length_c   1.000
_cell.angle_alpha   90.00
_cell.angle_beta   90.00
_cell.angle_gamma   90.00
#
_symmetry.space_group_name_H-M   'P 1'
#
loop_
_entity.id
_entity.type
_entity.pdbx_description
1 polymer ?
#
loop_
_entity_poly.entity_id
_entity_poly.type
_entity_poly.pdbx_seq_one_letter_code
_entity_poly.pdbx_strand_id
1 'polypeptide(L)'
;MKKTLIIVAIALFGYIGLYAQDIITKTDGTDLQARILEITTNEVKYKKFSNLDGPTYTILKSEVMFITYENGDRDIFGLSDSGPSGNAVHPGMKYKEIKDLYNPKEYYRQYTDPYRPFWIGVGEFIIPGLGEACVGEWGRAAGFFFGNIALYALQVSQMQITQTQNGSNVVYTYTATSASNAIGLVRLGLNIWGICDAVRVAKVKNMYTQDLVSQQASIDLGLSPYFAYTPYGSSSLQPVTGLSLRVSF
;
A
#
# COMPACT_ATOMS: atom_id res chain seq x y z
N MET A 1 -12.43 -26.17 -61.45
CA MET A 1 -12.57 -24.76 -61.89
C MET A 1 -13.36 -23.89 -60.92
N LYS A 2 -14.45 -24.37 -60.28
CA LYS A 2 -15.20 -23.56 -59.28
C LYS A 2 -14.44 -23.27 -57.98
N LYS A 3 -13.65 -24.23 -57.47
CA LYS A 3 -12.84 -24.05 -56.25
C LYS A 3 -11.62 -23.13 -56.45
N THR A 4 -11.05 -23.11 -57.64
CA THR A 4 -9.93 -22.23 -58.00
C THR A 4 -10.37 -20.77 -58.15
N LEU A 5 -11.61 -20.52 -58.60
CA LEU A 5 -12.20 -19.17 -58.64
C LEU A 5 -12.40 -18.57 -57.24
N ILE A 6 -12.77 -19.39 -56.25
CA ILE A 6 -12.96 -18.94 -54.86
C ILE A 6 -11.63 -18.53 -54.23
N ILE A 7 -10.55 -19.27 -54.49
CA ILE A 7 -9.22 -18.96 -53.96
C ILE A 7 -8.68 -17.66 -54.55
N VAL A 8 -8.88 -17.43 -55.86
CA VAL A 8 -8.50 -16.17 -56.53
C VAL A 8 -9.32 -15.00 -56.01
N ALA A 9 -10.61 -15.18 -55.75
CA ALA A 9 -11.45 -14.14 -55.16
C ALA A 9 -10.98 -13.76 -53.73
N ILE A 10 -10.65 -14.73 -52.88
CA ILE A 10 -10.15 -14.47 -51.52
C ILE A 10 -8.78 -13.76 -51.57
N ALA A 11 -7.91 -14.13 -52.50
CA ALA A 11 -6.62 -13.46 -52.68
C ALA A 11 -6.76 -12.00 -53.17
N LEU A 12 -7.79 -11.69 -53.97
CA LEU A 12 -8.10 -10.33 -54.42
C LEU A 12 -8.76 -9.46 -53.34
N PHE A 13 -9.53 -10.07 -52.41
CA PHE A 13 -10.14 -9.34 -51.28
C PHE A 13 -9.21 -9.16 -50.08
N GLY A 14 -8.06 -9.85 -50.01
CA GLY A 14 -7.11 -9.75 -48.90
C GLY A 14 -6.22 -8.50 -48.88
N TYR A 15 -6.33 -7.62 -49.88
CA TYR A 15 -5.52 -6.40 -50.04
C TYR A 15 -6.22 -5.12 -49.55
N ILE A 16 -7.18 -5.23 -48.64
CA ILE A 16 -7.71 -4.04 -47.95
C ILE A 16 -6.64 -3.60 -46.96
N GLY A 17 -5.94 -2.51 -47.27
CA GLY A 17 -4.87 -1.96 -46.43
C GLY A 17 -5.37 -1.76 -45.00
N LEU A 18 -4.87 -2.59 -44.08
CA LEU A 18 -5.02 -2.39 -42.66
C LEU A 18 -4.08 -1.26 -42.28
N TYR A 19 -4.61 -0.02 -42.29
CA TYR A 19 -3.94 1.10 -41.67
C TYR A 19 -4.16 0.98 -40.16
N ALA A 20 -3.15 0.51 -39.45
CA ALA A 20 -3.09 0.71 -38.02
C ALA A 20 -2.53 2.12 -37.79
N GLN A 21 -2.97 2.76 -36.72
CA GLN A 21 -2.63 4.14 -36.40
C GLN A 21 -2.37 4.22 -34.91
N ASP A 22 -1.55 5.18 -34.49
CA ASP A 22 -1.25 5.31 -33.08
C ASP A 22 -2.50 5.79 -32.31
N ILE A 23 -2.69 5.25 -31.12
CA ILE A 23 -3.79 5.59 -30.23
C ILE A 23 -3.18 6.03 -28.91
N ILE A 24 -3.43 7.28 -28.53
CA ILE A 24 -3.09 7.83 -27.23
C ILE A 24 -4.33 7.68 -26.34
N THR A 25 -4.26 6.79 -25.36
CA THR A 25 -5.31 6.66 -24.35
C THR A 25 -4.96 7.57 -23.18
N LYS A 26 -5.85 8.52 -22.87
CA LYS A 26 -5.67 9.46 -21.77
C LYS A 26 -6.00 8.84 -20.41
N THR A 27 -5.55 9.48 -19.35
CA THR A 27 -5.96 9.17 -17.96
C THR A 27 -7.47 9.19 -17.76
N ASP A 28 -8.18 9.99 -18.56
CA ASP A 28 -9.63 10.19 -18.48
C ASP A 28 -10.41 9.03 -19.15
N GLY A 29 -9.70 8.05 -19.73
CA GLY A 29 -10.28 6.94 -20.49
C GLY A 29 -10.71 7.31 -21.91
N THR A 30 -10.35 8.50 -22.39
CA THR A 30 -10.63 8.92 -23.76
C THR A 30 -9.49 8.53 -24.69
N ASP A 31 -9.84 7.92 -25.81
CA ASP A 31 -8.87 7.52 -26.84
C ASP A 31 -8.75 8.59 -27.92
N LEU A 32 -7.51 8.95 -28.22
CA LEU A 32 -7.18 9.93 -29.24
C LEU A 32 -6.36 9.26 -30.35
N GLN A 33 -6.94 9.23 -31.54
CA GLN A 33 -6.26 8.77 -32.75
C GLN A 33 -5.23 9.82 -33.20
N ALA A 34 -3.97 9.44 -33.20
CA ALA A 34 -2.86 10.35 -33.44
C ALA A 34 -1.74 9.67 -34.23
N ARG A 35 -0.79 10.48 -34.69
CA ARG A 35 0.53 10.03 -35.13
C ARG A 35 1.56 10.69 -34.24
N ILE A 36 2.36 9.88 -33.55
CA ILE A 36 3.36 10.40 -32.61
C ILE A 36 4.58 10.86 -33.40
N LEU A 37 5.11 12.02 -33.02
CA LEU A 37 6.33 12.55 -33.62
C LEU A 37 7.52 12.36 -32.68
N GLU A 38 7.35 12.71 -31.41
CA GLU A 38 8.43 12.70 -30.43
C GLU A 38 7.85 12.50 -29.01
N ILE A 39 8.57 11.73 -28.20
CA ILE A 39 8.30 11.55 -26.77
C ILE A 39 9.50 12.09 -26.01
N THR A 40 9.31 13.22 -25.35
CA THR A 40 10.30 13.84 -24.47
C THR A 40 10.15 13.29 -23.05
N THR A 41 10.99 13.72 -22.11
CA THR A 41 10.88 13.36 -20.70
C THR A 41 9.52 13.72 -20.08
N ASN A 42 8.95 14.87 -20.45
CA ASN A 42 7.74 15.42 -19.80
C ASN A 42 6.51 15.49 -20.71
N GLU A 43 6.69 15.48 -22.02
CA GLU A 43 5.63 15.77 -22.99
C GLU A 43 5.71 14.85 -24.20
N VAL A 44 4.56 14.61 -24.83
CA VAL A 44 4.41 13.86 -26.07
C VAL A 44 3.90 14.80 -27.14
N LYS A 45 4.65 14.91 -28.24
CA LYS A 45 4.26 15.68 -29.42
C LYS A 45 3.62 14.76 -30.45
N TYR A 46 2.43 15.13 -30.91
CA TYR A 46 1.64 14.33 -31.82
C TYR A 46 0.87 15.18 -32.84
N LYS A 47 0.45 14.55 -33.94
CA LYS A 47 -0.52 15.12 -34.88
C LYS A 47 -1.83 14.34 -34.82
N LYS A 48 -2.96 15.03 -34.94
CA LYS A 48 -4.27 14.36 -34.99
C LYS A 48 -4.38 13.57 -36.29
N PHE A 49 -4.89 12.34 -36.19
CA PHE A 49 -5.03 11.47 -37.38
C PHE A 49 -5.94 12.09 -38.44
N SER A 50 -6.97 12.84 -38.03
CA SER A 50 -7.87 13.56 -38.95
C SER A 50 -7.22 14.72 -39.71
N ASN A 51 -6.04 15.20 -39.29
CA ASN A 51 -5.35 16.31 -39.93
C ASN A 51 -3.82 16.20 -39.77
N LEU A 52 -3.20 15.33 -40.57
CA LEU A 52 -1.75 15.09 -40.55
C LEU A 52 -0.91 16.26 -41.10
N ASP A 53 -1.50 17.13 -41.93
CA ASP A 53 -0.85 18.35 -42.43
C ASP A 53 -1.06 19.56 -41.49
N GLY A 54 -1.81 19.35 -40.41
CA GLY A 54 -2.10 20.36 -39.41
C GLY A 54 -0.95 20.66 -38.43
N PRO A 55 -1.21 21.52 -37.43
CA PRO A 55 -0.22 21.88 -36.42
C PRO A 55 0.16 20.70 -35.54
N THR A 56 1.36 20.74 -34.98
CA THR A 56 1.80 19.80 -33.94
C THR A 56 1.13 20.13 -32.62
N TYR A 57 0.50 19.14 -32.00
CA TYR A 57 -0.09 19.24 -30.68
C TYR A 57 0.85 18.63 -29.65
N THR A 58 0.78 19.13 -28.42
CA THR A 58 1.55 18.62 -27.28
C THR A 58 0.59 18.20 -26.19
N ILE A 59 0.80 17.02 -25.62
CA ILE A 59 0.11 16.55 -24.42
C ILE A 59 1.15 16.22 -23.34
N LEU A 60 0.82 16.52 -22.09
CA LEU A 60 1.68 16.16 -20.98
C LEU A 60 1.70 14.64 -20.82
N LYS A 61 2.88 14.08 -20.57
CA LYS A 61 3.05 12.64 -20.36
C LYS A 61 2.23 12.14 -19.16
N SER A 62 1.99 13.00 -18.17
CA SER A 62 1.12 12.74 -17.01
C SER A 62 -0.36 12.58 -17.35
N GLU A 63 -0.83 13.10 -18.49
CA GLU A 63 -2.22 12.97 -18.95
C GLU A 63 -2.41 11.77 -19.88
N VAL A 64 -1.34 11.05 -20.19
CA VAL A 64 -1.34 9.88 -21.07
C VAL A 64 -1.24 8.62 -20.21
N MET A 65 -2.24 7.73 -20.33
CA MET A 65 -2.24 6.45 -19.62
C MET A 65 -1.35 5.44 -20.33
N PHE A 66 -1.55 5.25 -21.63
CA PHE A 66 -0.65 4.50 -22.49
C PHE A 66 -0.83 4.94 -23.94
N ILE A 67 0.17 4.62 -24.75
CA ILE A 67 0.12 4.78 -26.18
C ILE A 67 0.24 3.41 -26.83
N THR A 68 -0.67 3.11 -27.75
CA THR A 68 -0.58 1.94 -28.64
C THR A 68 -0.13 2.40 -30.01
N TYR A 69 1.00 1.87 -30.50
CA TYR A 69 1.57 2.23 -31.79
C TYR A 69 0.97 1.40 -32.93
N GLU A 70 1.14 1.86 -34.17
CA GLU A 70 0.74 1.13 -35.39
C GLU A 70 1.27 -0.32 -35.45
N ASN A 71 2.47 -0.58 -34.92
CA ASN A 71 3.08 -1.91 -34.89
C ASN A 71 2.54 -2.83 -33.76
N GLY A 72 1.64 -2.33 -32.92
CA GLY A 72 1.06 -3.04 -31.78
C GLY A 72 1.86 -2.94 -30.47
N ASP A 73 3.03 -2.28 -30.47
CA ASP A 73 3.76 -2.00 -29.24
C ASP A 73 2.99 -1.00 -28.37
N ARG A 74 3.20 -1.08 -27.06
CA ARG A 74 2.53 -0.20 -26.09
C ARG A 74 3.52 0.39 -25.10
N ASP A 75 3.53 1.71 -25.02
CA ASP A 75 4.22 2.44 -23.95
C ASP A 75 3.23 2.89 -22.90
N ILE A 76 3.47 2.51 -21.64
CA ILE A 76 2.61 2.85 -20.52
C ILE A 76 3.20 4.06 -19.79
N PHE A 77 2.45 5.15 -19.74
CA PHE A 77 2.87 6.43 -19.16
C PHE A 77 2.06 6.82 -17.91
N GLY A 78 0.99 6.08 -17.62
CA GLY A 78 0.19 6.17 -16.40
C GLY A 78 0.88 5.67 -15.13
N LEU A 79 2.11 5.15 -15.24
CA LEU A 79 3.01 4.94 -14.10
C LEU A 79 3.89 6.18 -13.92
N SER A 80 3.25 7.34 -13.82
CA SER A 80 3.90 8.43 -13.11
C SER A 80 3.94 7.99 -11.66
N ASP A 81 5.13 7.94 -11.05
CA ASP A 81 5.37 7.83 -9.60
C ASP A 81 4.79 9.04 -8.80
N SER A 82 3.67 9.57 -9.28
CA SER A 82 2.90 10.68 -8.76
C SER A 82 1.39 10.41 -8.92
N GLY A 83 0.96 9.16 -8.70
CA GLY A 83 -0.22 8.95 -7.84
C GLY A 83 0.13 9.39 -6.41
N PRO A 84 -0.81 9.42 -5.43
CA PRO A 84 -0.35 9.41 -4.04
C PRO A 84 0.54 8.19 -3.92
N SER A 85 1.86 8.38 -3.74
CA SER A 85 2.90 7.35 -3.62
C SER A 85 2.26 6.02 -3.32
N GLY A 86 2.06 5.20 -4.36
CA GLY A 86 1.21 4.03 -4.27
C GLY A 86 1.89 3.03 -3.35
N ASN A 87 1.55 3.14 -2.06
CA ASN A 87 1.80 2.31 -0.87
C ASN A 87 2.48 0.95 -1.09
N ALA A 88 3.60 0.93 -1.79
CA ALA A 88 4.45 -0.23 -1.88
C ALA A 88 5.11 -0.34 -0.52
N VAL A 89 4.50 -1.16 0.33
CA VAL A 89 5.00 -1.51 1.65
C VAL A 89 6.45 -1.95 1.47
N HIS A 90 7.40 -1.29 2.13
CA HIS A 90 8.81 -1.64 2.07
C HIS A 90 9.34 -1.90 3.49
N PRO A 91 10.41 -2.68 3.66
CA PRO A 91 10.99 -2.92 4.98
C PRO A 91 11.42 -1.62 5.68
N GLY A 92 11.22 -1.54 6.99
CA GLY A 92 11.68 -0.43 7.83
C GLY A 92 10.81 0.82 7.86
N MET A 93 9.57 0.77 7.34
CA MET A 93 8.62 1.89 7.44
C MET A 93 8.30 2.22 8.91
N LYS A 94 8.17 3.51 9.23
CA LYS A 94 7.83 3.95 10.59
C LYS A 94 6.34 3.78 10.87
N TYR A 95 5.96 3.67 12.14
CA TYR A 95 4.55 3.56 12.54
C TYR A 95 3.67 4.69 11.97
N LYS A 96 4.20 5.91 11.91
CA LYS A 96 3.49 7.09 11.39
C LYS A 96 3.12 6.97 9.92
N GLU A 97 3.86 6.19 9.13
CA GLU A 97 3.59 5.94 7.72
C GLU A 97 2.58 4.79 7.57
N ILE A 98 2.82 3.67 8.26
CA ILE A 98 1.97 2.47 8.14
C ILE A 98 0.58 2.61 8.77
N LYS A 99 0.38 3.52 9.73
CA LYS A 99 -0.91 3.67 10.43
C LYS A 99 -2.08 4.06 9.51
N ASP A 100 -1.77 4.74 8.40
CA ASP A 100 -2.76 5.25 7.45
C ASP A 100 -2.99 4.22 6.32
N LEU A 101 -2.08 3.24 6.17
CA LEU A 101 -2.17 2.16 5.20
C LEU A 101 -3.11 1.04 5.63
N TYR A 102 -3.19 0.80 6.94
CA TYR A 102 -3.86 -0.37 7.48
C TYR A 102 -5.04 -0.02 8.38
N ASN A 103 -6.16 -0.71 8.15
CA ASN A 103 -7.32 -0.66 9.03
C ASN A 103 -7.22 -1.73 10.13
N PRO A 104 -7.08 -1.37 11.42
CA PRO A 104 -6.93 -2.33 12.52
C PRO A 104 -8.11 -3.31 12.69
N LYS A 105 -9.27 -3.00 12.10
CA LYS A 105 -10.45 -3.87 12.14
C LYS A 105 -10.35 -5.06 11.19
N GLU A 106 -9.56 -4.95 10.13
CA GLU A 106 -9.37 -6.00 9.11
C GLU A 106 -8.28 -7.00 9.51
N TYR A 107 -7.60 -6.76 10.63
CA TYR A 107 -6.57 -7.65 11.12
C TYR A 107 -7.09 -9.07 11.40
N TYR A 108 -6.52 -10.04 10.68
CA TYR A 108 -6.65 -11.45 10.96
C TYR A 108 -5.32 -12.00 11.48
N ARG A 109 -5.41 -12.88 12.47
CA ARG A 109 -4.24 -13.42 13.15
C ARG A 109 -3.61 -14.55 12.34
N GLN A 110 -2.33 -14.43 12.03
CA GLN A 110 -1.51 -15.53 11.52
C GLN A 110 -0.62 -16.11 12.64
N TYR A 111 -0.16 -17.35 12.47
CA TYR A 111 0.74 -17.98 13.44
C TYR A 111 2.14 -17.33 13.44
N THR A 112 2.54 -16.80 12.29
CA THR A 112 3.81 -16.12 12.02
C THR A 112 3.86 -14.67 12.54
N ASP A 113 2.75 -14.15 13.07
CA ASP A 113 2.69 -12.77 13.57
C ASP A 113 3.62 -12.56 14.77
N PRO A 114 4.48 -11.52 14.74
CA PRO A 114 5.43 -11.26 15.83
C PRO A 114 4.74 -10.81 17.11
N TYR A 115 3.73 -9.95 17.01
CA TYR A 115 3.05 -9.38 18.18
C TYR A 115 1.76 -10.13 18.45
N ARG A 116 1.48 -10.44 19.73
CA ARG A 116 0.20 -11.01 20.14
C ARG A 116 -0.67 -9.92 20.75
N PRO A 117 -1.74 -9.43 20.07
CA PRO A 117 -2.51 -8.28 20.54
C PRO A 117 -3.07 -8.45 21.95
N PHE A 118 -3.48 -9.67 22.33
CA PHE A 118 -3.94 -9.97 23.69
C PHE A 118 -2.87 -9.69 24.75
N TRP A 119 -1.65 -10.23 24.56
CA TRP A 119 -0.56 -10.07 25.53
C TRP A 119 -0.01 -8.64 25.55
N ILE A 120 -0.09 -7.91 24.44
CA ILE A 120 0.22 -6.47 24.41
C ILE A 120 -0.75 -5.69 25.30
N GLY A 121 -2.05 -5.94 25.21
CA GLY A 121 -3.05 -5.30 26.07
C GLY A 121 -2.86 -5.65 27.55
N VAL A 122 -2.51 -6.91 27.86
CA VAL A 122 -2.18 -7.33 29.24
C VAL A 122 -0.92 -6.61 29.75
N GLY A 123 0.12 -6.51 28.93
CA GLY A 123 1.34 -5.78 29.30
C GLY A 123 1.05 -4.33 29.68
N GLU A 124 0.23 -3.65 28.87
CA GLU A 124 -0.19 -2.27 29.10
C GLU A 124 -1.05 -2.10 30.36
N PHE A 125 -1.86 -3.10 30.72
CA PHE A 125 -2.66 -3.08 31.95
C PHE A 125 -1.81 -3.18 33.22
N ILE A 126 -0.75 -4.00 33.20
CA ILE A 126 0.11 -4.21 34.38
C ILE A 126 1.00 -2.99 34.61
N ILE A 127 1.63 -2.49 33.54
CA ILE A 127 2.51 -1.33 33.58
C ILE A 127 2.12 -0.39 32.43
N PRO A 128 1.66 0.84 32.72
CA PRO A 128 1.38 1.83 31.68
C PRO A 128 2.61 2.05 30.78
N GLY A 129 2.45 1.94 29.47
CA GLY A 129 3.49 2.05 28.45
C GLY A 129 4.22 0.75 28.11
N LEU A 130 4.10 -0.33 28.88
CA LEU A 130 4.83 -1.58 28.60
C LEU A 130 4.35 -2.27 27.32
N GLY A 131 3.05 -2.22 27.03
CA GLY A 131 2.50 -2.80 25.81
C GLY A 131 3.05 -2.11 24.57
N GLU A 132 3.11 -0.78 24.57
CA GLU A 132 3.71 -0.01 23.47
C GLU A 132 5.22 -0.24 23.34
N ALA A 133 5.94 -0.39 24.45
CA ALA A 133 7.37 -0.71 24.45
C ALA A 133 7.66 -2.07 23.80
N CYS A 134 6.84 -3.09 24.11
CA CYS A 134 6.93 -4.43 23.51
C CYS A 134 6.68 -4.43 21.99
N VAL A 135 5.95 -3.44 21.46
CA VAL A 135 5.72 -3.27 20.02
C VAL A 135 6.82 -2.39 19.37
N GLY A 136 7.82 -1.95 20.14
CA GLY A 136 8.96 -1.16 19.67
C GLY A 136 8.71 0.35 19.63
N GLU A 137 7.60 0.84 20.18
CA GLU A 137 7.26 2.27 20.25
C GLU A 137 7.70 2.91 21.58
N TRP A 138 9.01 2.81 21.89
CA TRP A 138 9.58 3.25 23.17
C TRP A 138 9.33 4.72 23.51
N GLY A 139 9.30 5.60 22.51
CA GLY A 139 9.05 7.03 22.72
C GLY A 139 7.63 7.31 23.24
N ARG A 140 6.63 6.58 22.73
CA ARG A 140 5.24 6.70 23.18
C ARG A 140 5.04 6.02 24.53
N ALA A 141 5.64 4.84 24.70
CA ALA A 141 5.68 4.10 25.96
C ALA A 141 6.20 4.97 27.12
N ALA A 142 7.30 5.68 26.92
CA ALA A 142 7.84 6.60 27.92
C ALA A 142 6.85 7.72 28.26
N GLY A 143 6.16 8.27 27.26
CA GLY A 143 5.12 9.29 27.45
C GLY A 143 3.98 8.81 28.34
N PHE A 144 3.45 7.61 28.09
CA PHE A 144 2.40 7.02 28.94
C PHE A 144 2.91 6.71 30.34
N PHE A 145 4.11 6.13 30.47
CA PHE A 145 4.69 5.75 31.75
C PHE A 145 4.94 6.97 32.65
N PHE A 146 5.70 7.95 32.17
CA PHE A 146 6.02 9.17 32.94
C PHE A 146 4.79 10.05 33.14
N GLY A 147 3.88 10.10 32.16
CA GLY A 147 2.59 10.79 32.30
C GLY A 147 1.75 10.18 33.42
N ASN A 148 1.72 8.85 33.53
CA ASN A 148 1.02 8.16 34.61
C ASN A 148 1.61 8.46 35.98
N ILE A 149 2.95 8.42 36.10
CA ILE A 149 3.67 8.75 37.34
C ILE A 149 3.39 10.20 37.75
N ALA A 150 3.43 11.14 36.81
CA ALA A 150 3.15 12.55 37.09
C ALA A 150 1.71 12.74 37.60
N LEU A 151 0.72 12.11 36.95
CA LEU A 151 -0.67 12.15 37.40
C LEU A 151 -0.87 11.49 38.76
N TYR A 152 -0.16 10.41 39.05
CA TYR A 152 -0.18 9.77 40.35
C TYR A 152 0.39 10.69 41.44
N ALA A 153 1.52 11.35 41.19
CA ALA A 153 2.10 12.32 42.11
C ALA A 153 1.15 13.50 42.38
N LEU A 154 0.51 14.02 41.33
CA LEU A 154 -0.52 15.07 41.46
C LEU A 154 -1.75 14.59 42.24
N GLN A 155 -2.19 13.34 42.02
CA GLN A 155 -3.31 12.76 42.77
C GLN A 155 -2.99 12.71 44.28
N VAL A 156 -1.78 12.27 44.62
CA VAL A 156 -1.31 12.20 46.02
C VAL A 156 -1.19 13.59 46.64
N SER A 157 -0.73 14.59 45.90
CA SER A 157 -0.58 15.96 46.41
C SER A 157 -1.91 16.64 46.75
N GLN A 158 -3.03 16.17 46.18
CA GLN A 158 -4.37 16.70 46.45
C GLN A 158 -5.09 15.97 47.59
N MET A 159 -4.48 14.95 48.21
CA MET A 159 -5.07 14.27 49.36
C MET A 159 -5.00 15.15 50.61
N GLN A 160 -6.11 15.24 51.34
CA GLN A 160 -6.19 16.01 52.57
C GLN A 160 -5.86 15.14 53.78
N ILE A 161 -5.06 15.68 54.69
CA ILE A 161 -4.75 15.05 55.97
C ILE A 161 -5.65 15.69 57.02
N THR A 162 -6.59 14.92 57.55
CA THR A 162 -7.45 15.36 58.65
C THR A 162 -6.88 14.77 59.95
N GLN A 163 -6.54 15.65 60.89
CA GLN A 163 -6.15 15.24 62.23
C GLN A 163 -7.40 15.17 63.11
N THR A 164 -7.72 13.99 63.61
CA THR A 164 -8.80 13.80 64.58
C THR A 164 -8.18 13.47 65.93
N GLN A 165 -8.40 14.33 66.91
CA GLN A 165 -7.97 14.09 68.28
C GLN A 165 -9.09 13.38 69.06
N ASN A 166 -8.74 12.27 69.71
CA ASN A 166 -9.62 11.59 70.66
C ASN A 166 -8.87 11.43 71.98
N GLY A 167 -9.06 12.37 72.90
CA GLY A 167 -8.24 12.48 74.12
C GLY A 167 -6.78 12.79 73.80
N SER A 168 -5.83 12.05 74.38
CA SER A 168 -4.39 12.22 74.12
C SER A 168 -3.89 11.58 72.81
N ASN A 169 -4.74 10.87 72.07
CA ASN A 169 -4.35 10.20 70.83
C ASN A 169 -4.68 11.07 69.62
N VAL A 170 -3.69 11.30 68.76
CA VAL A 170 -3.83 11.99 67.47
C VAL A 170 -3.88 10.95 66.36
N VAL A 171 -4.98 10.89 65.62
CA VAL A 171 -5.14 10.01 64.44
C VAL A 171 -5.09 10.86 63.19
N TYR A 172 -4.23 10.48 62.25
CA TYR A 172 -4.12 11.12 60.93
C TYR A 172 -4.90 10.28 59.91
N THR A 173 -5.96 10.87 59.36
CA THR A 173 -6.79 10.23 58.32
C THR A 173 -6.52 10.90 56.98
N TYR A 174 -6.12 10.11 55.98
CA TYR A 174 -5.98 10.56 54.60
C TYR A 174 -7.34 10.46 53.92
N THR A 175 -7.92 11.61 53.57
CA THR A 175 -9.21 11.67 52.89
C THR A 175 -9.01 12.13 51.45
N ALA A 176 -9.51 11.35 50.50
CA ALA A 176 -9.49 11.70 49.09
C ALA A 176 -10.41 12.90 48.85
N THR A 177 -9.85 14.01 48.39
CA THR A 177 -10.61 15.19 47.96
C THR A 177 -11.30 14.94 46.62
N SER A 178 -12.34 15.73 46.31
CA SER A 178 -12.98 15.73 45.00
C SER A 178 -11.97 15.93 43.86
N ALA A 179 -10.94 16.75 44.07
CA ALA A 179 -9.85 16.96 43.12
C ALA A 179 -8.99 15.68 42.93
N SER A 180 -8.61 15.00 44.01
CA SER A 180 -7.86 13.74 43.94
C SER A 180 -8.64 12.63 43.21
N ASN A 181 -9.96 12.56 43.41
CA ASN A 181 -10.82 11.60 42.73
C ASN A 181 -10.96 11.92 41.22
N ALA A 182 -11.08 13.20 40.87
CA ALA A 182 -11.13 13.62 39.46
C ALA A 182 -9.83 13.26 38.71
N ILE A 183 -8.66 13.49 39.32
CA ILE A 183 -7.36 13.08 38.74
C ILE A 183 -7.30 11.56 38.58
N GLY A 184 -7.79 10.81 39.57
CA GLY A 184 -7.87 9.34 39.51
C GLY A 184 -8.70 8.85 38.31
N LEU A 185 -9.83 9.48 38.01
CA LEU A 185 -10.66 9.14 36.86
C LEU A 185 -9.96 9.45 35.52
N VAL A 186 -9.26 10.59 35.43
CA VAL A 186 -8.45 10.94 34.25
C VAL A 186 -7.33 9.91 34.04
N ARG A 187 -6.64 9.51 35.12
CA ARG A 187 -5.58 8.49 35.07
C ARG A 187 -6.11 7.14 34.57
N LEU A 188 -7.28 6.71 35.06
CA LEU A 188 -7.94 5.50 34.59
C LEU A 188 -8.34 5.60 33.12
N GLY A 189 -8.86 6.75 32.68
CA GLY A 189 -9.17 7.00 31.28
C GLY A 189 -7.95 6.88 30.37
N LEU A 190 -6.80 7.44 30.79
CA LEU A 190 -5.54 7.31 30.07
C LEU A 190 -5.02 5.86 30.02
N ASN A 191 -5.17 5.09 31.09
CA ASN A 191 -4.79 3.67 31.10
C ASN A 191 -5.65 2.86 30.12
N ILE A 192 -6.98 3.07 30.11
CA ILE A 192 -7.89 2.37 29.19
C ILE A 192 -7.59 2.77 27.74
N TRP A 193 -7.35 4.06 27.50
CA TRP A 193 -6.94 4.53 26.17
C TRP A 193 -5.61 3.89 25.75
N GLY A 194 -4.59 3.90 26.61
CA GLY A 194 -3.30 3.25 26.34
C GLY A 194 -3.44 1.78 25.95
N ILE A 195 -4.29 1.01 26.65
CA ILE A 195 -4.57 -0.40 26.31
C ILE A 195 -5.15 -0.53 24.90
N CYS A 196 -6.18 0.25 24.56
CA CYS A 196 -6.80 0.22 23.24
C CYS A 196 -5.81 0.63 22.13
N ASP A 197 -4.98 1.62 22.41
CA ASP A 197 -3.98 2.15 21.48
C ASP A 197 -2.85 1.15 21.25
N ALA A 198 -2.27 0.57 22.30
CA ALA A 198 -1.24 -0.47 22.20
C ALA A 198 -1.72 -1.67 21.38
N VAL A 199 -2.95 -2.13 21.60
CA VAL A 199 -3.58 -3.21 20.81
C VAL A 199 -3.74 -2.79 19.35
N ARG A 200 -4.17 -1.56 19.08
CA ARG A 200 -4.29 -1.03 17.71
C ARG A 200 -2.93 -1.01 17.00
N VAL A 201 -1.90 -0.51 17.67
CA VAL A 201 -0.53 -0.44 17.13
C VAL A 201 -0.01 -1.83 16.80
N ALA A 202 -0.18 -2.80 17.71
CA ALA A 202 0.23 -4.19 17.48
C ALA A 202 -0.43 -4.81 16.25
N LYS A 203 -1.74 -4.60 16.07
CA LYS A 203 -2.49 -5.09 14.89
C LYS A 203 -1.96 -4.49 13.60
N VAL A 204 -1.72 -3.17 13.57
CA VAL A 204 -1.17 -2.47 12.40
C VAL A 204 0.20 -3.01 12.03
N LYS A 205 1.09 -3.17 13.02
CA LYS A 205 2.44 -3.72 12.76
C LYS A 205 2.40 -5.17 12.28
N ASN A 206 1.47 -5.99 12.79
CA ASN A 206 1.30 -7.35 12.30
C ASN A 206 0.85 -7.38 10.83
N MET A 207 -0.15 -6.57 10.44
CA MET A 207 -0.59 -6.50 9.03
C MET A 207 0.55 -6.04 8.12
N TYR A 208 1.31 -5.03 8.55
CA TYR A 208 2.52 -4.59 7.87
C TYR A 208 3.54 -5.74 7.67
N THR A 209 3.81 -6.53 8.71
CA THR A 209 4.72 -7.67 8.58
C THR A 209 4.15 -8.79 7.70
N GLN A 210 2.84 -9.01 7.71
CA GLN A 210 2.19 -9.99 6.84
C GLN A 210 2.34 -9.61 5.36
N ASP A 211 2.17 -8.33 5.03
CA ASP A 211 2.37 -7.84 3.66
C ASP A 211 3.82 -7.92 3.21
N LEU A 212 4.79 -7.61 4.08
CA LEU A 212 6.20 -7.77 3.75
C LEU A 212 6.55 -9.23 3.43
N VAL A 213 6.00 -10.17 4.21
CA VAL A 213 6.20 -11.61 3.98
C VAL A 213 5.49 -12.06 2.71
N SER A 214 4.28 -11.57 2.44
CA SER A 214 3.52 -11.93 1.23
C SER A 214 4.20 -11.43 -0.05
N GLN A 215 4.77 -10.22 -0.03
CA GLN A 215 5.56 -9.68 -1.13
C GLN A 215 6.85 -10.47 -1.40
N GLN A 216 7.52 -10.94 -0.34
CA GLN A 216 8.73 -11.77 -0.51
C GLN A 216 8.43 -13.19 -0.96
N ALA A 217 7.22 -13.69 -0.66
CA ALA A 217 6.79 -15.04 -1.01
C ALA A 217 5.99 -15.11 -2.33
N SER A 218 5.76 -13.99 -3.02
CA SER A 218 5.00 -13.99 -4.27
C SER A 218 5.85 -14.49 -5.42
N ILE A 219 5.59 -15.72 -5.88
CA ILE A 219 6.12 -16.23 -7.13
C ILE A 219 5.32 -15.59 -8.27
N ASP A 220 5.97 -14.76 -9.07
CA ASP A 220 5.36 -14.18 -10.27
C ASP A 220 5.50 -15.16 -11.44
N LEU A 221 4.37 -15.66 -11.94
CA LEU A 221 4.28 -16.61 -13.05
C LEU A 221 3.77 -15.89 -14.31
N GLY A 222 4.69 -15.56 -15.21
CA GLY A 222 4.36 -15.02 -16.53
C GLY A 222 4.27 -16.15 -17.56
N LEU A 223 3.14 -16.28 -18.25
CA LEU A 223 3.00 -17.16 -19.41
C LEU A 223 3.00 -16.33 -20.69
N SER A 224 3.90 -16.63 -21.62
CA SER A 224 3.95 -15.99 -22.94
C SER A 224 4.00 -17.01 -24.06
N PRO A 225 3.38 -16.73 -25.22
CA PRO A 225 3.48 -17.62 -26.38
C PRO A 225 4.93 -17.67 -26.90
N TYR A 226 5.40 -18.86 -27.21
CA TYR A 226 6.75 -19.11 -27.72
C TYR A 226 6.67 -19.66 -29.15
N PHE A 227 7.40 -19.03 -30.07
CA PHE A 227 7.53 -19.47 -31.46
C PHE A 227 9.01 -19.69 -31.76
N ALA A 228 9.36 -20.91 -32.20
CA ALA A 228 10.73 -21.23 -32.60
C ALA A 228 10.76 -22.10 -33.87
N TYR A 229 11.86 -22.01 -34.59
CA TYR A 229 12.14 -22.88 -35.73
C TYR A 229 13.21 -23.88 -35.33
N THR A 230 12.86 -25.16 -35.25
CA THR A 230 13.83 -26.22 -34.94
C THR A 230 14.29 -26.89 -36.22
N PRO A 231 15.60 -27.19 -36.38
CA PRO A 231 16.09 -27.94 -37.52
C PRO A 231 15.52 -29.36 -37.49
N TYR A 232 14.84 -29.74 -38.56
CA TYR A 232 14.33 -31.07 -38.82
C TYR A 232 15.10 -31.65 -40.01
N GLY A 233 16.01 -32.59 -39.72
CA GLY A 233 16.90 -33.17 -40.73
C GLY A 233 17.95 -32.18 -41.26
N SER A 234 18.57 -32.52 -42.40
CA SER A 234 19.74 -31.82 -42.95
C SER A 234 19.43 -30.50 -43.67
N SER A 235 18.17 -30.11 -43.84
CA SER A 235 17.84 -28.94 -44.69
C SER A 235 16.45 -28.30 -44.51
N SER A 236 15.63 -28.70 -43.53
CA SER A 236 14.30 -28.09 -43.31
C SER A 236 14.12 -27.57 -41.87
N LEU A 237 13.59 -26.36 -41.73
CA LEU A 237 13.17 -25.77 -40.45
C LEU A 237 11.67 -25.99 -40.26
N GLN A 238 11.27 -26.55 -39.13
CA GLN A 238 9.86 -26.72 -38.79
C GLN A 238 9.46 -25.70 -37.72
N PRO A 239 8.35 -24.95 -37.90
CA PRO A 239 7.83 -24.06 -36.87
C PRO A 239 7.25 -24.91 -35.72
N VAL A 240 7.69 -24.60 -34.51
CA VAL A 240 7.21 -25.18 -33.27
C VAL A 240 6.58 -24.05 -32.45
N THR A 241 5.35 -24.30 -32.00
CA THR A 241 4.63 -23.40 -31.10
C THR A 241 4.65 -23.99 -29.70
N GLY A 242 4.80 -23.13 -28.69
CA GLY A 242 4.82 -23.53 -27.30
C GLY A 242 4.41 -22.39 -26.38
N LEU A 243 4.54 -22.64 -25.09
CA LEU A 243 4.37 -21.65 -24.03
C LEU A 243 5.70 -21.51 -23.29
N SER A 244 6.15 -20.28 -23.14
CA SER A 244 7.25 -19.93 -22.24
C SER A 244 6.66 -19.61 -20.87
N LEU A 245 7.21 -20.23 -19.83
CA LEU A 245 6.93 -19.88 -18.44
C LEU A 245 8.10 -19.06 -17.90
N ARG A 246 7.83 -17.80 -17.59
CA ARG A 246 8.72 -16.96 -16.80
C ARG A 246 8.33 -17.12 -15.33
N VAL A 247 9.28 -17.55 -14.52
CA VAL A 247 9.14 -17.58 -13.06
C VAL A 247 10.07 -16.50 -12.52
N SER A 248 9.52 -15.50 -11.84
CA SER A 248 10.31 -14.52 -11.08
C SER A 248 10.15 -14.81 -9.60
N PHE A 249 11.29 -14.87 -8.89
CA PHE A 249 11.41 -15.12 -7.45
C PHE A 249 12.27 -14.03 -6.81
#